data_AF-A0A356GML8-F1
#
_entry.id   AF-A0A356GML8-F1
#
_cell.length_a   1.000
_cell.length_b   1.000
_cell.length_c   1.000
_cell.angle_alpha   90.00
_cell.angle_beta   90.00
_cell.angle_gamma   90.00
#
_symmetry.space_group_name_H-M   'P 1'
#
loop_
_entity.id
_entity.type
_entity.pdbx_description
1 polymer ?
#
loop_
_entity_poly.entity_id
_entity_poly.type
_entity_poly.pdbx_seq_one_letter_code
_entity_poly.pdbx_strand_id
1 'polypeptide(L)'
;MTRVVAVVVAGGSGVRMGGQMPKQFLLLGGRSILDRSVFAAAACPEIDGIVLALPPSSPPGLKETYRGAGKVIEVVEGGEERHDSVRIALEAVPPEAEIILVHDAVRPFLSGDLVSRCVELAREHGAVVPVLPIRDTVKEWNPASRSLVTVDRAKLMRVQTPQGFRAGILREAYRKAAEERFAGTDDASIVERAGHPVIPFPGSEENLKITVPEEYRMAAGLLQEEPDFRIGIGGDAHPLAAGRELWLGGVRIEHDRGLVGHSDGDVLLHAIADAVYGALGDRDIGHHFPPGIPETEGISSRKIIAHARTRMIDRGFGLVGLDAVVVCEEPRIGPLAAALRASIAEMFSVPGDRVSLKGKTTEGMGFEGRREGISAWAVALLRGSVPNP
;
A
#
# COMPACT_ATOMS: atom_id res chain seq x y z
N MET A 1 -20.98 13.15 29.59
CA MET A 1 -19.84 13.14 28.65
C MET A 1 -20.39 13.57 27.30
N THR A 2 -19.76 14.55 26.66
CA THR A 2 -20.15 15.12 25.36
C THR A 2 -20.02 14.06 24.26
N ARG A 3 -21.12 13.67 23.60
CA ARG A 3 -21.13 12.57 22.62
C ARG A 3 -20.98 13.10 21.19
N VAL A 4 -19.92 12.69 20.49
CA VAL A 4 -19.67 13.00 19.07
C VAL A 4 -20.04 11.79 18.22
N VAL A 5 -20.89 11.99 17.22
CA VAL A 5 -21.31 10.90 16.33
C VAL A 5 -20.95 11.23 14.88
N ALA A 6 -20.27 10.31 14.21
CA ALA A 6 -20.02 10.42 12.78
C ALA A 6 -21.15 9.75 11.99
N VAL A 7 -21.68 10.45 11.00
CA VAL A 7 -22.55 9.90 9.97
C VAL A 7 -21.69 9.64 8.73
N VAL A 8 -21.39 8.37 8.45
CA VAL A 8 -20.63 7.99 7.25
C VAL A 8 -21.62 7.60 6.16
N VAL A 9 -21.61 8.32 5.04
CA VAL A 9 -22.55 8.07 3.93
C VAL A 9 -21.89 7.39 2.73
N ALA A 10 -22.43 6.22 2.37
CA ALA A 10 -22.05 5.43 1.21
C ALA A 10 -23.12 5.40 0.10
N GLY A 11 -24.13 6.27 0.18
CA GLY A 11 -25.33 6.28 -0.68
C GLY A 11 -25.17 6.85 -2.09
N GLY A 12 -24.06 6.58 -2.79
CA GLY A 12 -23.87 7.00 -4.19
C GLY A 12 -23.86 5.82 -5.16
N SER A 13 -24.59 5.92 -6.28
CA SER A 13 -24.70 4.89 -7.32
C SER A 13 -23.40 4.62 -8.13
N GLY A 14 -22.32 5.38 -7.92
CA GLY A 14 -20.99 5.07 -8.46
C GLY A 14 -20.83 5.19 -9.99
N VAL A 15 -21.84 5.69 -10.71
CA VAL A 15 -21.93 5.73 -12.20
C VAL A 15 -20.69 6.33 -12.89
N ARG A 16 -19.95 7.22 -12.22
CA ARG A 16 -18.75 7.88 -12.77
C ARG A 16 -17.49 7.00 -12.85
N MET A 17 -17.45 5.84 -12.19
CA MET A 17 -16.30 4.93 -12.22
C MET A 17 -16.39 3.85 -13.31
N GLY A 18 -17.44 3.84 -14.14
CA GLY A 18 -17.58 2.95 -15.30
C GLY A 18 -17.68 1.44 -15.01
N GLY A 19 -17.66 1.03 -13.74
CA GLY A 19 -17.72 -0.37 -13.31
C GLY A 19 -19.12 -0.81 -12.87
N GLN A 20 -19.33 -2.14 -12.81
CA GLN A 20 -20.57 -2.76 -12.32
C GLN A 20 -20.73 -2.69 -10.79
N MET A 21 -19.62 -2.51 -10.05
CA MET A 21 -19.60 -2.46 -8.59
C MET A 21 -19.54 -1.01 -8.08
N PRO A 22 -20.38 -0.62 -7.10
CA PRO A 22 -20.30 0.71 -6.48
C PRO A 22 -18.90 1.00 -5.95
N LYS A 23 -18.39 2.19 -6.25
CA LYS A 23 -16.98 2.58 -6.03
C LYS A 23 -16.48 2.40 -4.60
N GLN A 24 -17.35 2.60 -3.61
CA GLN A 24 -17.05 2.43 -2.18
C GLN A 24 -16.64 0.99 -1.83
N PHE A 25 -17.04 -0.01 -2.64
CA PHE A 25 -16.66 -1.41 -2.44
C PHE A 25 -15.39 -1.83 -3.18
N LEU A 26 -14.79 -0.95 -3.99
CA LEU A 26 -13.52 -1.24 -4.65
C LEU A 26 -12.41 -1.45 -3.62
N LEU A 27 -11.58 -2.46 -3.84
CA LEU A 27 -10.41 -2.72 -3.00
C LEU A 27 -9.34 -1.67 -3.26
N LEU A 28 -8.78 -1.12 -2.20
CA LEU A 28 -7.68 -0.19 -2.18
C LEU A 28 -6.66 -0.73 -1.16
N GLY A 29 -5.47 -1.16 -1.62
CA GLY A 29 -4.47 -1.81 -0.76
C GLY A 29 -5.02 -2.99 0.07
N GLY A 30 -5.84 -3.86 -0.53
CA GLY A 30 -6.37 -5.07 0.12
C GLY A 30 -7.61 -4.88 1.01
N ARG A 31 -8.14 -3.66 1.19
CA ARG A 31 -9.41 -3.39 1.93
C ARG A 31 -10.34 -2.53 1.09
N SER A 32 -11.65 -2.62 1.26
CA SER A 32 -12.56 -1.74 0.50
C SER A 32 -12.36 -0.26 0.88
N ILE A 33 -12.67 0.66 -0.05
CA ILE A 33 -12.64 2.10 0.24
C ILE A 33 -13.57 2.46 1.40
N LEU A 34 -14.73 1.79 1.48
CA LEU A 34 -15.68 1.90 2.58
C LEU A 34 -15.04 1.48 3.91
N ASP A 35 -14.42 0.30 3.97
CA ASP A 35 -13.73 -0.17 5.17
C ASP A 35 -12.71 0.86 5.64
N ARG A 36 -11.89 1.36 4.73
CA ARG A 36 -10.87 2.36 5.08
C ARG A 36 -11.48 3.63 5.66
N SER A 37 -12.54 4.14 5.05
CA SER A 37 -13.21 5.36 5.53
C SER A 37 -13.87 5.15 6.90
N VAL A 38 -14.57 4.03 7.10
CA VAL A 38 -15.25 3.69 8.36
C VAL A 38 -14.23 3.44 9.48
N PHE A 39 -13.17 2.67 9.21
CA PHE A 39 -12.17 2.37 10.22
C PHE A 39 -11.23 3.55 10.51
N ALA A 40 -10.98 4.44 9.55
CA ALA A 40 -10.29 5.70 9.81
C ALA A 40 -11.10 6.58 10.78
N ALA A 41 -12.42 6.70 10.55
CA ALA A 41 -13.31 7.40 11.50
C ALA A 41 -13.36 6.69 12.87
N ALA A 42 -13.44 5.36 12.90
CA ALA A 42 -13.50 4.59 14.14
C ALA A 42 -12.20 4.68 14.97
N ALA A 43 -11.05 4.87 14.31
CA ALA A 43 -9.75 5.04 14.96
C ALA A 43 -9.58 6.42 15.64
N CYS A 44 -10.40 7.42 15.28
CA CYS A 44 -10.32 8.75 15.87
C CYS A 44 -10.86 8.72 17.31
N PRO A 45 -10.07 9.10 18.33
CA PRO A 45 -10.50 9.08 19.74
C PRO A 45 -11.77 9.88 20.02
N GLU A 46 -11.94 11.02 19.35
CA GLU A 46 -13.02 11.99 19.54
C GLU A 46 -14.37 11.51 19.03
N ILE A 47 -14.43 10.51 18.15
CA ILE A 47 -15.68 9.95 17.64
C ILE A 47 -16.14 8.88 18.62
N ASP A 48 -17.32 9.03 19.23
CA ASP A 48 -17.88 8.06 20.19
C ASP A 48 -18.77 7.00 19.53
N GLY A 49 -19.28 7.29 18.34
CA GLY A 49 -20.14 6.39 17.59
C GLY A 49 -20.23 6.74 16.12
N ILE A 50 -20.53 5.74 15.29
CA ILE A 50 -20.71 5.88 13.85
C ILE A 50 -22.09 5.35 13.45
N VAL A 51 -22.86 6.17 12.76
CA VAL A 51 -24.04 5.73 11.99
C VAL A 51 -23.61 5.62 10.54
N LEU A 52 -23.69 4.42 9.99
CA LEU A 52 -23.30 4.13 8.60
C LEU A 52 -24.54 4.02 7.72
N ALA A 53 -24.64 4.85 6.69
CA ALA A 53 -25.67 4.73 5.66
C ALA A 53 -25.14 3.96 4.45
N LEU A 54 -25.66 2.75 4.24
CA LEU A 54 -25.32 1.89 3.10
C LEU A 54 -26.35 2.04 1.97
N PRO A 55 -25.96 1.96 0.69
CA PRO A 55 -26.93 2.03 -0.40
C PRO A 55 -27.92 0.84 -0.34
N PRO A 56 -29.18 1.02 -0.79
CA PRO A 56 -30.15 -0.08 -0.85
C PRO A 56 -29.67 -1.31 -1.65
N SER A 57 -28.80 -1.07 -2.64
CA SER A 57 -28.17 -2.11 -3.47
C SER A 57 -26.98 -2.82 -2.82
N SER A 58 -26.76 -2.65 -1.51
CA SER A 58 -25.65 -3.30 -0.80
C SER A 58 -25.79 -4.82 -0.78
N PRO A 59 -24.67 -5.57 -0.79
CA PRO A 59 -24.70 -7.02 -0.63
C PRO A 59 -25.48 -7.48 0.62
N PRO A 60 -26.24 -8.59 0.53
CA PRO A 60 -26.88 -9.20 1.69
C PRO A 60 -25.85 -9.52 2.80
N GLY A 61 -26.19 -9.28 4.07
CA GLY A 61 -25.31 -9.55 5.21
C GLY A 61 -24.29 -8.42 5.51
N LEU A 62 -24.18 -7.41 4.64
CA LEU A 62 -23.19 -6.34 4.83
C LEU A 62 -23.55 -5.43 6.02
N LYS A 63 -24.84 -5.19 6.27
CA LYS A 63 -25.31 -4.38 7.41
C LYS A 63 -24.88 -5.02 8.73
N GLU A 64 -25.06 -6.33 8.83
CA GLU A 64 -24.68 -7.14 10.00
C GLU A 64 -23.17 -7.18 10.20
N THR A 65 -22.39 -7.16 9.11
CA THR A 65 -20.92 -7.13 9.17
C THR A 65 -20.38 -5.85 9.79
N TYR A 66 -21.00 -4.70 9.50
CA TYR A 66 -20.56 -3.41 10.06
C TYR A 66 -21.18 -3.11 11.42
N ARG A 67 -22.37 -3.63 11.75
CA ARG A 67 -23.00 -3.35 13.04
C ARG A 67 -22.12 -3.88 14.18
N GLY A 68 -21.67 -3.00 15.08
CA GLY A 68 -20.74 -3.33 16.16
C GLY A 68 -19.26 -3.42 15.74
N ALA A 69 -18.93 -3.19 14.46
CA ALA A 69 -17.55 -3.12 14.01
C ALA A 69 -16.89 -1.80 14.46
N GLY A 70 -15.89 -1.90 15.33
CA GLY A 70 -15.21 -0.73 15.88
C GLY A 70 -16.17 0.17 16.67
N LYS A 71 -16.45 1.36 16.16
CA LYS A 71 -17.37 2.34 16.77
C LYS A 71 -18.71 2.45 16.04
N VAL A 72 -19.03 1.55 15.12
CA VAL A 72 -20.31 1.56 14.39
C VAL A 72 -21.45 1.12 15.29
N ILE A 73 -22.32 2.07 15.65
CA ILE A 73 -23.44 1.86 16.56
C ILE A 73 -24.73 1.50 15.82
N GLU A 74 -24.88 1.95 14.58
CA GLU A 74 -26.03 1.61 13.74
C GLU A 74 -25.66 1.64 12.25
N VAL A 75 -26.36 0.80 11.48
CA VAL A 75 -26.26 0.77 10.02
C VAL A 75 -27.67 0.93 9.44
N VAL A 76 -27.87 2.00 8.69
CA VAL A 76 -29.16 2.32 8.05
C VAL A 76 -29.10 2.07 6.54
N GLU A 77 -30.26 1.87 5.96
CA GLU A 77 -30.42 1.94 4.51
C GLU A 77 -30.49 3.40 4.06
N GLY A 78 -29.60 3.81 3.18
CA GLY A 78 -29.57 5.16 2.60
C GLY A 78 -30.69 5.38 1.57
N GLY A 79 -30.87 6.63 1.16
CA GLY A 79 -31.84 7.02 0.13
C GLY A 79 -31.26 7.03 -1.29
N GLU A 80 -32.01 7.60 -2.23
CA GLU A 80 -31.60 7.70 -3.64
C GLU A 80 -30.40 8.64 -3.83
N GLU A 81 -30.40 9.75 -3.09
CA GLU A 81 -29.32 10.73 -3.14
C GLU A 81 -28.52 10.80 -1.81
N ARG A 82 -27.39 11.51 -1.85
CA ARG A 82 -26.51 11.70 -0.68
C ARG A 82 -27.27 12.34 0.48
N HIS A 83 -28.01 13.41 0.23
CA HIS A 83 -28.75 14.14 1.26
C HIS A 83 -29.86 13.29 1.90
N ASP A 84 -30.55 12.44 1.14
CA ASP A 84 -31.52 11.50 1.70
C ASP A 84 -30.88 10.50 2.65
N SER A 85 -29.70 9.99 2.27
CA SER A 85 -28.93 9.06 3.10
C SER A 85 -28.51 9.70 4.42
N VAL A 86 -28.09 10.97 4.40
CA VAL A 86 -27.78 11.72 5.62
C VAL A 86 -29.05 11.90 6.46
N ARG A 87 -30.17 12.33 5.86
CA ARG A 87 -31.44 12.53 6.56
C ARG A 87 -31.89 11.25 7.29
N ILE A 88 -31.86 10.10 6.63
CA ILE A 88 -32.21 8.81 7.24
C ILE A 88 -31.25 8.46 8.38
N ALA A 89 -29.95 8.66 8.18
CA ALA A 89 -28.95 8.40 9.21
C ALA A 89 -29.12 9.31 10.44
N LEU A 90 -29.54 10.56 10.27
CA LEU A 90 -29.76 11.49 11.39
C LEU A 90 -30.84 11.02 12.36
N GLU A 91 -31.84 10.28 11.90
CA GLU A 91 -32.87 9.67 12.75
C GLU A 91 -32.30 8.55 13.65
N ALA A 92 -31.22 7.91 13.21
CA ALA A 92 -30.50 6.88 13.98
C ALA A 92 -29.39 7.47 14.88
N VAL A 93 -29.07 8.77 14.75
CA VAL A 93 -28.11 9.42 15.64
C VAL A 93 -28.75 9.64 17.02
N PRO A 94 -28.14 9.16 18.12
CA PRO A 94 -28.67 9.30 19.47
C PRO A 94 -29.03 10.75 19.83
N PRO A 95 -30.16 11.00 20.51
CA PRO A 95 -30.64 12.35 20.82
C PRO A 95 -29.64 13.16 21.64
N GLU A 96 -28.85 12.51 22.51
CA GLU A 96 -27.81 13.11 23.34
C GLU A 96 -26.50 13.43 22.61
N ALA A 97 -26.39 13.12 21.32
CA ALA A 97 -25.27 13.58 20.49
C ALA A 97 -25.22 15.11 20.50
N GLU A 98 -24.05 15.66 20.83
CA GLU A 98 -23.81 17.11 20.85
C GLU A 98 -23.25 17.59 19.51
N ILE A 99 -22.35 16.79 18.92
CA ILE A 99 -21.68 17.09 17.66
C ILE A 99 -21.94 15.94 16.68
N ILE A 100 -22.30 16.30 15.45
CA ILE A 100 -22.46 15.37 14.34
C ILE A 100 -21.42 15.71 13.28
N LEU A 101 -20.64 14.72 12.87
CA LEU A 101 -19.70 14.82 11.76
C LEU A 101 -20.26 14.07 10.56
N VAL A 102 -20.51 14.72 9.43
CA VAL A 102 -20.94 14.02 8.21
C VAL A 102 -19.73 13.76 7.31
N HIS A 103 -19.42 12.48 7.06
CA HIS A 103 -18.25 12.04 6.31
C HIS A 103 -18.61 11.22 5.06
N ASP A 104 -17.86 11.42 3.98
CA ASP A 104 -18.08 10.65 2.75
C ASP A 104 -17.34 9.30 2.85
N ALA A 105 -18.02 8.18 2.58
CA ALA A 105 -17.41 6.84 2.60
C ALA A 105 -16.35 6.57 1.50
N VAL A 106 -16.03 7.59 0.70
CA VAL A 106 -15.01 7.55 -0.35
C VAL A 106 -13.84 8.49 -0.09
N ARG A 107 -13.63 8.86 1.18
CA ARG A 107 -12.46 9.59 1.68
C ARG A 107 -11.70 8.68 2.68
N PRO A 108 -10.86 7.77 2.19
CA PRO A 108 -10.28 6.69 3.02
C PRO A 108 -9.11 7.15 3.89
N PHE A 109 -8.65 8.39 3.77
CA PHE A 109 -7.47 8.95 4.47
C PHE A 109 -7.86 10.03 5.48
N LEU A 110 -8.98 9.84 6.17
CA LEU A 110 -9.38 10.74 7.25
C LEU A 110 -8.35 10.68 8.38
N SER A 111 -7.73 11.81 8.72
CA SER A 111 -6.76 11.91 9.80
C SER A 111 -7.41 12.30 11.13
N GLY A 112 -6.78 11.87 12.23
CA GLY A 112 -7.21 12.27 13.59
C GLY A 112 -7.19 13.78 13.78
N ASP A 113 -6.10 14.46 13.37
CA ASP A 113 -5.98 15.93 13.46
C ASP A 113 -7.14 16.67 12.78
N LEU A 114 -7.55 16.22 11.59
CA LEU A 114 -8.66 16.83 10.88
C LEU A 114 -9.98 16.67 11.64
N VAL A 115 -10.19 15.51 12.28
CA VAL A 115 -11.36 15.25 13.13
C VAL A 115 -11.33 16.09 14.39
N SER A 116 -10.22 16.13 15.13
CA SER A 116 -10.07 16.91 16.36
C SER A 116 -10.41 18.38 16.12
N ARG A 117 -9.81 18.99 15.09
CA ARG A 117 -10.06 20.39 14.71
C ARG A 117 -11.52 20.62 14.27
N CYS A 118 -12.10 19.68 13.53
CA CYS A 118 -13.51 19.77 13.10
C CYS A 118 -14.46 19.76 14.31
N VAL A 119 -14.21 18.88 15.30
CA VAL A 119 -15.02 18.79 16.52
C VAL A 119 -14.88 20.06 17.38
N GLU A 120 -13.65 20.52 17.60
CA GLU A 120 -13.39 21.74 18.39
C GLU A 120 -14.07 22.96 17.79
N LEU A 121 -13.88 23.20 16.49
CA LEU A 121 -14.46 24.36 15.81
C LEU A 121 -15.99 24.24 15.66
N ALA A 122 -16.53 23.03 15.50
CA ALA A 122 -17.98 22.81 15.51
C ALA A 122 -18.58 23.14 16.88
N ARG A 123 -17.91 22.78 17.98
CA ARG A 123 -18.32 23.16 19.33
C ARG A 123 -18.31 24.66 19.51
N GLU A 124 -17.30 25.36 18.99
CA GLU A 124 -17.19 26.81 19.11
C GLU A 124 -18.22 27.57 18.26
N HIS A 125 -18.27 27.27 16.96
CA HIS A 125 -18.98 28.08 15.96
C HIS A 125 -20.33 27.50 15.51
N GLY A 126 -20.64 26.25 15.87
CA GLY A 126 -21.89 25.61 15.54
C GLY A 126 -21.88 24.81 14.24
N ALA A 127 -21.28 25.33 13.16
CA ALA A 127 -21.17 24.62 11.88
C ALA A 127 -19.86 24.98 11.18
N VAL A 128 -19.09 23.96 10.78
CA VAL A 128 -17.75 24.12 10.22
C VAL A 128 -17.47 23.14 9.10
N VAL A 129 -16.65 23.56 8.14
CA VAL A 129 -16.25 22.70 7.03
C VAL A 129 -14.76 22.83 6.68
N PRO A 130 -14.07 21.71 6.43
CA PRO A 130 -12.71 21.75 5.94
C PRO A 130 -12.70 22.20 4.49
N VAL A 131 -11.79 23.10 4.14
CA VAL A 131 -11.67 23.68 2.81
C VAL A 131 -10.24 23.71 2.30
N LEU A 132 -10.09 23.60 0.98
CA LEU A 132 -8.83 23.75 0.27
C LEU A 132 -8.91 24.91 -0.74
N PRO A 133 -7.85 25.72 -0.90
CA PRO A 133 -7.82 26.76 -1.92
C PRO A 133 -7.78 26.16 -3.32
N ILE A 134 -8.31 26.89 -4.31
CA ILE A 134 -8.17 26.51 -5.72
C ILE A 134 -6.83 27.03 -6.27
N ARG A 135 -5.98 26.11 -6.75
CA ARG A 135 -4.65 26.42 -7.29
C ARG A 135 -4.66 26.75 -8.77
N ASP A 136 -5.60 26.18 -9.52
CA ASP A 136 -5.71 26.38 -10.96
C ASP A 136 -6.53 27.62 -11.30
N THR A 137 -6.41 28.10 -12.54
CA THR A 137 -7.30 29.16 -13.04
C THR A 137 -8.69 28.60 -13.26
N VAL A 138 -9.70 29.18 -12.63
CA VAL A 138 -11.11 28.74 -12.75
C VAL A 138 -11.79 29.51 -13.88
N LYS A 139 -12.55 28.79 -14.70
CA LYS A 139 -13.41 29.37 -15.74
C LYS A 139 -14.86 28.99 -15.46
N GLU A 140 -15.76 29.96 -15.55
CA GLU A 140 -17.18 29.72 -15.74
C GLU A 140 -17.43 29.48 -17.23
N TRP A 141 -18.07 28.36 -17.56
CA TRP A 141 -18.42 28.00 -18.94
C TRP A 141 -19.91 28.18 -19.15
N ASN A 142 -20.27 28.97 -20.17
CA ASN A 142 -21.66 29.09 -20.62
C ASN A 142 -21.81 28.35 -21.96
N PRO A 143 -22.48 27.17 -21.99
CA PRO A 143 -22.67 26.39 -23.21
C PRO A 143 -23.50 27.11 -24.27
N ALA A 144 -24.48 27.92 -23.86
CA ALA A 144 -25.41 28.59 -24.78
C ALA A 144 -24.72 29.69 -25.58
N SER A 145 -23.87 30.49 -24.92
CA SER A 145 -23.09 31.55 -25.57
C SER A 145 -21.69 31.11 -26.01
N ARG A 146 -21.30 29.86 -25.73
CA ARG A 146 -19.95 29.32 -25.95
C ARG A 146 -18.83 30.22 -25.40
N SER A 147 -19.06 30.81 -24.23
CA SER A 147 -18.14 31.78 -23.63
C SER A 147 -17.48 31.25 -22.35
N LEU A 148 -16.24 31.69 -22.11
CA LEU A 148 -15.46 31.39 -20.91
C LEU A 148 -15.17 32.69 -20.15
N VAL A 149 -15.59 32.76 -18.89
CA VAL A 149 -15.31 33.88 -17.99
C VAL A 149 -14.33 33.43 -16.93
N THR A 150 -13.23 34.16 -16.73
CA THR A 150 -12.30 33.86 -15.64
C THR A 150 -12.93 34.26 -14.31
N VAL A 151 -13.01 33.33 -13.39
CA VAL A 151 -13.49 33.59 -12.03
C VAL A 151 -12.30 33.88 -11.12
N ASP A 152 -12.44 34.85 -10.23
CA ASP A 152 -11.45 35.13 -9.19
C ASP A 152 -11.38 33.97 -8.20
N ARG A 153 -10.39 33.09 -8.40
CA ARG A 153 -10.18 31.89 -7.58
C ARG A 153 -9.89 32.19 -6.10
N ALA A 154 -9.48 33.41 -5.75
CA ALA A 154 -9.23 33.78 -4.35
C ALA A 154 -10.52 33.80 -3.51
N LYS A 155 -11.69 33.85 -4.15
CA LYS A 155 -13.01 33.80 -3.51
C LYS A 155 -13.62 32.40 -3.51
N LEU A 156 -12.91 31.40 -4.01
CA LEU A 156 -13.41 30.05 -4.21
C LEU A 156 -12.60 29.05 -3.40
N MET A 157 -13.32 28.09 -2.82
CA MET A 157 -12.73 27.03 -2.02
C MET A 157 -13.35 25.68 -2.40
N ARG A 158 -12.55 24.61 -2.32
CA ARG A 158 -13.01 23.23 -2.44
C ARG A 158 -13.40 22.72 -1.05
N VAL A 159 -14.64 22.33 -0.87
CA VAL A 159 -15.13 21.79 0.40
C VAL A 159 -14.78 20.31 0.54
N GLN A 160 -14.42 19.90 1.75
CA GLN A 160 -14.15 18.52 2.13
C GLN A 160 -15.14 18.02 3.19
N THR A 161 -15.06 16.73 3.51
CA THR A 161 -15.70 16.11 4.67
C THR A 161 -14.61 15.50 5.56
N PRO A 162 -14.77 15.38 6.89
CA PRO A 162 -16.00 15.55 7.65
C PRO A 162 -16.46 17.00 7.75
N GLN A 163 -17.76 17.24 7.54
CA GLN A 163 -18.40 18.50 7.89
C GLN A 163 -18.93 18.39 9.31
N GLY A 164 -18.62 19.35 10.18
CA GLY A 164 -18.88 19.28 11.61
C GLY A 164 -19.96 20.25 12.05
N PHE A 165 -20.92 19.76 12.83
CA PHE A 165 -22.08 20.55 13.25
C PHE A 165 -22.46 20.26 14.69
N ARG A 166 -22.93 21.26 15.43
CA ARG A 166 -23.77 21.03 16.61
C ARG A 166 -25.02 20.29 16.17
N ALA A 167 -25.34 19.20 16.86
CA ALA A 167 -26.40 18.28 16.47
C ALA A 167 -27.77 18.97 16.30
N GLY A 168 -28.08 19.93 17.16
CA GLY A 168 -29.32 20.72 17.06
C GLY A 168 -29.42 21.52 15.76
N ILE A 169 -28.32 22.16 15.33
CA ILE A 169 -28.26 22.94 14.08
C ILE A 169 -28.49 22.02 12.88
N LEU A 170 -27.79 20.89 12.82
CA LEU A 170 -27.90 19.97 11.69
C LEU A 170 -29.30 19.36 11.58
N ARG A 171 -29.87 18.90 12.70
CA ARG A 171 -31.23 18.34 12.74
C ARG A 171 -32.28 19.36 12.34
N GLU A 172 -32.18 20.59 12.85
CA GLU A 172 -33.08 21.69 12.46
C GLU A 172 -32.97 21.99 10.95
N ALA A 173 -31.75 22.10 10.43
CA ALA A 173 -31.52 22.42 9.02
C ALA A 173 -32.11 21.35 8.10
N TYR A 174 -31.92 20.06 8.42
CA TYR A 174 -32.51 18.96 7.66
C TYR A 174 -34.04 18.91 7.75
N ARG A 175 -34.62 19.24 8.92
CA ARG A 175 -36.08 19.35 9.07
C ARG A 175 -36.64 20.48 8.18
N LYS A 176 -36.05 21.67 8.23
CA LYS A 176 -36.44 22.81 7.38
C LYS A 176 -36.29 22.50 5.89
N ALA A 177 -35.18 21.89 5.48
CA ALA A 177 -34.96 21.50 4.09
C ALA A 177 -36.00 20.48 3.59
N ALA A 178 -36.43 19.55 4.44
CA ALA A 178 -37.50 18.62 4.11
C ALA A 178 -38.86 19.32 3.95
N GLU A 179 -39.19 20.27 4.83
CA GLU A 179 -40.41 21.09 4.74
C GLU A 179 -40.42 21.95 3.46
N GLU A 180 -39.28 22.53 3.09
CA GLU A 180 -39.10 23.36 1.89
C GLU A 180 -38.90 22.56 0.61
N ARG A 181 -38.75 21.23 0.69
CA ARG A 181 -38.35 20.36 -0.43
C ARG A 181 -37.06 20.82 -1.12
N PHE A 182 -36.11 21.31 -0.33
CA PHE A 182 -34.81 21.77 -0.80
C PHE A 182 -33.78 20.64 -0.74
N ALA A 183 -33.04 20.44 -1.85
CA ALA A 183 -31.91 19.53 -1.92
C ALA A 183 -30.61 20.33 -2.01
N GLY A 184 -29.76 20.22 -0.97
CA GLY A 184 -28.44 20.85 -0.93
C GLY A 184 -27.38 20.03 -1.64
N THR A 185 -26.32 20.69 -2.11
CA THR A 185 -25.16 20.04 -2.75
C THR A 185 -24.25 19.32 -1.74
N ASP A 186 -24.28 19.79 -0.50
CA ASP A 186 -23.61 19.24 0.67
C ASP A 186 -24.35 19.64 1.96
N ASP A 187 -23.88 19.18 3.13
CA ASP A 187 -24.57 19.40 4.39
C ASP A 187 -24.46 20.88 4.84
N ALA A 188 -23.34 21.53 4.53
CA ALA A 188 -23.15 22.96 4.73
C ALA A 188 -24.20 23.80 3.99
N SER A 189 -24.48 23.52 2.71
CA SER A 189 -25.49 24.27 1.95
C SER A 189 -26.90 24.19 2.56
N ILE A 190 -27.22 23.07 3.22
CA ILE A 190 -28.50 22.89 3.94
C ILE A 190 -28.52 23.75 5.21
N VAL A 191 -27.40 23.81 5.93
CA VAL A 191 -27.24 24.62 7.15
C VAL A 191 -27.22 26.13 6.85
N GLU A 192 -26.54 26.54 5.77
CA GLU A 192 -26.56 27.92 5.25
C GLU A 192 -27.98 28.35 4.89
N ARG A 193 -28.72 27.49 4.17
CA ARG A 193 -30.11 27.74 3.80
C ARG A 193 -31.03 27.90 5.02
N ALA A 194 -30.76 27.15 6.09
CA ALA A 194 -31.50 27.24 7.35
C ALA A 194 -31.19 28.52 8.16
N GLY A 195 -30.25 29.36 7.70
CA GLY A 195 -29.89 30.65 8.28
C GLY A 195 -28.71 30.60 9.25
N HIS A 196 -27.98 29.48 9.31
CA HIS A 196 -26.82 29.35 10.20
C HIS A 196 -25.51 29.62 9.43
N PRO A 197 -24.57 30.37 10.02
CA PRO A 197 -23.26 30.57 9.42
C PRO A 197 -22.47 29.25 9.41
N VAL A 198 -21.72 28.99 8.33
CA VAL A 198 -20.79 27.88 8.22
C VAL A 198 -19.36 28.42 8.14
N ILE A 199 -18.52 28.04 9.10
CA ILE A 199 -17.15 28.56 9.19
C ILE A 199 -16.17 27.63 8.47
N PRO A 200 -15.43 28.12 7.47
CA PRO A 200 -14.41 27.33 6.81
C PRO A 200 -13.16 27.21 7.69
N PHE A 201 -12.47 26.07 7.63
CA PHE A 201 -11.15 25.88 8.22
C PHE A 201 -10.22 25.09 7.29
N PRO A 202 -8.88 25.19 7.41
CA PRO A 202 -7.95 24.47 6.53
C PRO A 202 -8.14 22.95 6.55
N GLY A 203 -8.43 22.37 5.39
CA GLY A 203 -8.50 20.92 5.15
C GLY A 203 -7.13 20.29 4.81
N SER A 204 -7.13 19.08 4.23
CA SER A 204 -5.91 18.33 3.86
C SER A 204 -6.01 17.75 2.46
N GLU A 205 -4.97 17.91 1.63
CA GLU A 205 -4.91 17.31 0.29
C GLU A 205 -4.88 15.76 0.35
N GLU A 206 -4.34 15.18 1.43
CA GLU A 206 -4.33 13.72 1.64
C GLU A 206 -5.75 13.16 1.84
N ASN A 207 -6.68 13.97 2.33
CA ASN A 207 -8.09 13.62 2.51
C ASN A 207 -8.87 13.63 1.16
N LEU A 208 -8.28 12.98 0.16
CA LEU A 208 -8.76 12.87 -1.20
C LEU A 208 -10.12 12.14 -1.26
N LYS A 209 -11.03 12.66 -2.07
CA LYS A 209 -12.29 11.99 -2.42
C LYS A 209 -12.09 11.13 -3.65
N ILE A 210 -12.40 9.85 -3.58
CA ILE A 210 -12.33 8.95 -4.73
C ILE A 210 -13.64 8.98 -5.51
N THR A 211 -13.61 9.57 -6.69
CA THR A 211 -14.75 9.73 -7.60
C THR A 211 -14.46 9.31 -9.04
N VAL A 212 -13.20 9.36 -9.48
CA VAL A 212 -12.74 8.94 -10.82
C VAL A 212 -11.51 8.00 -10.74
N PRO A 213 -11.20 7.23 -11.81
CA PRO A 213 -10.10 6.27 -11.80
C PRO A 213 -8.72 6.88 -11.50
N GLU A 214 -8.48 8.13 -11.90
CA GLU A 214 -7.27 8.89 -11.61
C GLU A 214 -7.06 9.05 -10.10
N GLU A 215 -8.12 9.42 -9.37
CA GLU A 215 -8.09 9.60 -7.92
C GLU A 215 -7.88 8.26 -7.20
N TYR A 216 -8.41 7.17 -7.75
CA TYR A 216 -8.11 5.83 -7.24
C TYR A 216 -6.62 5.49 -7.38
N ARG A 217 -6.00 5.78 -8.53
CA ARG A 217 -4.56 5.55 -8.74
C ARG A 217 -3.72 6.38 -7.78
N MET A 218 -4.09 7.65 -7.56
CA MET A 218 -3.44 8.51 -6.57
C MET A 218 -3.58 7.94 -5.15
N ALA A 219 -4.79 7.54 -4.75
CA ALA A 219 -5.04 6.91 -3.47
C ALA A 219 -4.25 5.61 -3.28
N ALA A 220 -4.12 4.79 -4.33
CA ALA A 220 -3.33 3.57 -4.26
C ALA A 220 -1.84 3.88 -4.04
N GLY A 221 -1.33 4.95 -4.65
CA GLY A 221 0.04 5.45 -4.41
C GLY A 221 0.26 5.93 -2.98
N LEU A 222 -0.71 6.63 -2.37
CA LEU A 222 -0.63 7.08 -0.97
C LEU A 222 -0.55 5.93 0.05
N LEU A 223 -0.95 4.72 -0.34
CA LEU A 223 -0.84 3.51 0.50
C LEU A 223 0.46 2.74 0.30
N GLN A 224 1.22 3.03 -0.75
CA GLN A 224 2.50 2.38 -0.95
C GLN A 224 3.53 3.08 -0.08
N GLU A 225 4.13 2.33 0.84
CA GLU A 225 5.37 2.75 1.49
C GLU A 225 6.42 3.03 0.40
N GLU A 226 7.26 4.05 0.60
CA GLU A 226 8.33 4.33 -0.36
C GLU A 226 9.18 3.07 -0.53
N PRO A 227 9.37 2.58 -1.77
CA PRO A 227 10.11 1.36 -1.98
C PRO A 227 11.60 1.56 -1.66
N ASP A 228 12.14 0.75 -0.76
CA ASP A 228 13.59 0.67 -0.52
C ASP A 228 14.18 -0.36 -1.49
N PHE A 229 15.01 0.08 -2.42
CA PHE A 229 15.75 -0.80 -3.32
C PHE A 229 17.21 -0.88 -2.89
N ARG A 230 17.70 -2.11 -2.72
CA ARG A 230 19.11 -2.35 -2.38
C ARG A 230 19.76 -3.30 -3.36
N ILE A 231 20.99 -2.99 -3.73
CA ILE A 231 21.79 -3.79 -4.64
C ILE A 231 23.02 -4.32 -3.92
N GLY A 232 23.37 -5.58 -4.20
CA GLY A 232 24.58 -6.20 -3.71
C GLY A 232 25.26 -7.01 -4.79
N ILE A 233 26.58 -7.09 -4.68
CA ILE A 233 27.44 -7.88 -5.53
C ILE A 233 28.16 -8.91 -4.67
N GLY A 234 28.28 -10.13 -5.16
CA GLY A 234 29.07 -11.18 -4.53
C GLY A 234 29.97 -11.83 -5.57
N GLY A 235 31.13 -12.28 -5.11
CA GLY A 235 32.13 -12.96 -5.94
C GLY A 235 32.84 -14.00 -5.11
N ASP A 236 33.05 -15.18 -5.69
CA ASP A 236 33.75 -16.27 -5.02
C ASP A 236 34.57 -17.08 -6.03
N ALA A 237 35.61 -17.78 -5.57
CA ALA A 237 36.49 -18.59 -6.40
C ALA A 237 37.06 -19.77 -5.63
N HIS A 238 36.85 -20.98 -6.15
CA HIS A 238 37.27 -22.23 -5.52
C HIS A 238 38.17 -23.05 -6.44
N PRO A 239 39.22 -23.73 -5.91
CA PRO A 239 40.06 -24.60 -6.72
C PRO A 239 39.36 -25.93 -7.03
N LEU A 240 39.73 -26.53 -8.17
CA LEU A 240 39.25 -27.85 -8.59
C LEU A 240 40.18 -28.96 -8.09
N ALA A 241 39.61 -30.06 -7.62
CA ALA A 241 40.34 -31.25 -7.19
C ALA A 241 39.67 -32.55 -7.67
N ALA A 242 40.48 -33.57 -7.94
CA ALA A 242 40.00 -34.91 -8.27
C ALA A 242 39.32 -35.58 -7.06
N GLY A 243 38.38 -36.49 -7.32
CA GLY A 243 37.70 -37.26 -6.28
C GLY A 243 36.67 -36.47 -5.45
N ARG A 244 36.26 -35.29 -5.92
CA ARG A 244 35.18 -34.48 -5.34
C ARG A 244 34.03 -34.36 -6.32
N GLU A 245 32.81 -34.22 -5.79
CA GLU A 245 31.65 -33.90 -6.59
C GLU A 245 31.65 -32.41 -6.96
N LEU A 246 31.22 -32.10 -8.19
CA LEU A 246 31.03 -30.72 -8.62
C LEU A 246 29.59 -30.29 -8.34
N TRP A 247 29.42 -29.30 -7.47
CA TRP A 247 28.13 -28.67 -7.19
C TRP A 247 28.13 -27.24 -7.71
N LEU A 248 27.11 -26.88 -8.48
CA LEU A 248 26.85 -25.51 -8.93
C LEU A 248 25.36 -25.23 -8.80
N GLY A 249 24.99 -24.07 -8.24
CA GLY A 249 23.59 -23.65 -8.13
C GLY A 249 22.70 -24.64 -7.37
N GLY A 250 23.26 -25.45 -6.46
CA GLY A 250 22.58 -26.52 -5.73
C GLY A 250 22.31 -27.78 -6.55
N VAL A 251 22.92 -27.92 -7.73
CA VAL A 251 22.78 -29.07 -8.63
C VAL A 251 24.12 -29.76 -8.78
N ARG A 252 24.12 -31.09 -8.66
CA ARG A 252 25.31 -31.91 -8.89
C ARG A 252 25.57 -32.03 -10.39
N ILE A 253 26.76 -31.67 -10.81
CA ILE A 253 27.20 -31.71 -12.21
C ILE A 253 28.13 -32.89 -12.42
N GLU A 254 27.90 -33.66 -13.49
CA GLU A 254 28.80 -34.74 -13.87
C GLU A 254 30.11 -34.16 -14.39
N HIS A 255 31.19 -34.43 -13.65
CA HIS A 255 32.53 -33.91 -13.93
C HIS A 255 33.59 -34.77 -13.23
N ASP A 256 34.83 -34.79 -13.74
CA ASP A 256 35.94 -35.60 -13.21
C ASP A 256 36.60 -34.97 -11.96
N ARG A 257 36.31 -33.69 -11.73
CA ARG A 257 36.82 -32.87 -10.62
C ARG A 257 35.71 -32.05 -10.00
N GLY A 258 35.78 -31.84 -8.69
CA GLY A 258 34.86 -31.01 -7.91
C GLY A 258 35.56 -29.85 -7.23
N LEU A 259 34.79 -28.93 -6.66
CA LEU A 259 35.32 -27.75 -6.00
C LEU A 259 35.75 -28.07 -4.57
N VAL A 260 36.90 -27.52 -4.17
CA VAL A 260 37.39 -27.58 -2.79
C VAL A 260 36.71 -26.48 -2.00
N GLY A 261 36.08 -26.86 -0.89
CA GLY A 261 35.47 -25.94 0.05
C GLY A 261 35.23 -26.63 1.38
N HIS A 262 34.95 -25.84 2.41
CA HIS A 262 34.54 -26.34 3.73
C HIS A 262 33.09 -26.90 3.69
N SER A 263 32.29 -26.43 2.74
CA SER A 263 30.95 -26.92 2.37
C SER A 263 31.00 -27.93 1.20
N ASP A 264 29.87 -28.16 0.52
CA ASP A 264 29.80 -28.81 -0.79
C ASP A 264 30.54 -28.06 -1.92
N GLY A 265 31.10 -26.87 -1.62
CA GLY A 265 32.04 -26.15 -2.49
C GLY A 265 31.37 -25.35 -3.61
N ASP A 266 30.06 -25.15 -3.55
CA ASP A 266 29.26 -24.48 -4.59
C ASP A 266 29.53 -22.97 -4.67
N VAL A 267 30.56 -22.64 -5.44
CA VAL A 267 31.03 -21.25 -5.66
C VAL A 267 29.93 -20.33 -6.20
N LEU A 268 28.96 -20.85 -6.96
CA LEU A 268 27.84 -20.06 -7.48
C LEU A 268 26.88 -19.66 -6.36
N LEU A 269 26.51 -20.60 -5.49
CA LEU A 269 25.64 -20.28 -4.35
C LEU A 269 26.33 -19.38 -3.32
N HIS A 270 27.64 -19.52 -3.13
CA HIS A 270 28.40 -18.62 -2.28
C HIS A 270 28.38 -17.18 -2.79
N ALA A 271 28.69 -16.96 -4.07
CA ALA A 271 28.62 -15.64 -4.69
C ALA A 271 27.20 -15.04 -4.61
N ILE A 272 26.16 -15.86 -4.76
CA ILE A 272 24.77 -15.40 -4.62
C ILE A 272 24.45 -15.02 -3.16
N ALA A 273 24.91 -15.79 -2.18
CA ALA A 273 24.72 -15.47 -0.77
C ALA A 273 25.35 -14.12 -0.41
N ASP A 274 26.60 -13.90 -0.84
CA ASP A 274 27.30 -12.62 -0.63
C ASP A 274 26.61 -11.44 -1.34
N ALA A 275 26.06 -11.66 -2.54
CA ALA A 275 25.28 -10.61 -3.20
C ALA A 275 24.03 -10.22 -2.39
N VAL A 276 23.36 -11.18 -1.75
CA VAL A 276 22.21 -10.91 -0.88
C VAL A 276 22.67 -10.22 0.41
N TYR A 277 23.73 -10.70 1.07
CA TYR A 277 24.26 -10.06 2.28
C TYR A 277 24.72 -8.63 2.00
N GLY A 278 25.42 -8.41 0.88
CA GLY A 278 25.85 -7.09 0.43
C GLY A 278 24.67 -6.15 0.21
N ALA A 279 23.60 -6.62 -0.43
CA ALA A 279 22.38 -5.83 -0.61
C ALA A 279 21.71 -5.48 0.73
N LEU A 280 21.81 -6.34 1.75
CA LEU A 280 21.28 -6.06 3.09
C LEU A 280 22.19 -5.17 3.93
N GLY A 281 23.42 -4.88 3.48
CA GLY A 281 24.47 -4.27 4.31
C GLY A 281 24.89 -5.17 5.47
N ASP A 282 24.73 -6.49 5.32
CA ASP A 282 25.17 -7.50 6.30
C ASP A 282 26.63 -7.89 6.07
N ARG A 283 27.19 -8.75 6.92
CA ARG A 283 28.53 -9.32 6.73
C ARG A 283 28.49 -10.47 5.71
N ASP A 284 29.66 -10.83 5.18
CA ASP A 284 29.81 -11.89 4.17
C ASP A 284 29.57 -13.31 4.70
N ILE A 285 29.61 -14.27 3.79
CA ILE A 285 29.51 -15.70 4.07
C ILE A 285 30.54 -16.17 5.11
N GLY A 286 31.76 -15.63 5.09
CA GLY A 286 32.83 -16.03 6.03
C GLY A 286 32.54 -15.60 7.47
N HIS A 287 31.79 -14.51 7.66
CA HIS A 287 31.30 -14.12 8.97
C HIS A 287 30.16 -15.04 9.46
N HIS A 288 29.23 -15.39 8.57
CA HIS A 288 28.05 -16.18 8.93
C HIS A 288 28.34 -17.69 9.05
N PHE A 289 29.33 -18.18 8.30
CA PHE A 289 29.75 -19.57 8.24
C PHE A 289 31.28 -19.63 8.31
N PRO A 290 31.88 -19.30 9.46
CA PRO A 290 33.33 -19.22 9.60
C PRO A 290 33.97 -20.61 9.40
N PRO A 291 35.12 -20.70 8.73
CA PRO A 291 35.79 -21.97 8.51
C PRO A 291 36.33 -22.55 9.83
N GLY A 292 36.40 -23.89 9.91
CA GLY A 292 37.08 -24.59 11.00
C GLY A 292 36.25 -24.82 12.27
N ILE A 293 34.93 -24.56 12.23
CA ILE A 293 34.00 -25.00 13.29
C ILE A 293 33.18 -26.22 12.84
N PRO A 294 32.98 -27.23 13.71
CA PRO A 294 32.30 -28.48 13.36
C PRO A 294 30.90 -28.30 12.74
N GLU A 295 30.19 -27.24 13.13
CA GLU A 295 28.83 -26.96 12.71
C GLU A 295 28.73 -26.51 11.24
N THR A 296 29.84 -26.05 10.65
CA THR A 296 29.93 -25.58 9.27
C THR A 296 30.60 -26.58 8.33
N GLU A 297 31.22 -27.63 8.87
CA GLU A 297 31.92 -28.63 8.08
C GLU A 297 30.94 -29.50 7.31
N GLY A 298 31.10 -29.56 5.99
CA GLY A 298 30.26 -30.37 5.11
C GLY A 298 28.80 -29.88 5.00
N ILE A 299 28.51 -28.64 5.39
CA ILE A 299 27.16 -28.09 5.17
C ILE A 299 26.88 -27.96 3.67
N SER A 300 25.62 -28.15 3.28
CA SER A 300 25.21 -27.83 1.92
C SER A 300 25.08 -26.33 1.74
N SER A 301 25.55 -25.80 0.61
CA SER A 301 25.38 -24.39 0.25
C SER A 301 23.91 -24.00 0.08
N ARG A 302 22.99 -24.97 -0.09
CA ARG A 302 21.54 -24.70 -0.01
C ARG A 302 21.12 -24.18 1.37
N LYS A 303 21.77 -24.60 2.46
CA LYS A 303 21.52 -24.08 3.82
C LYS A 303 22.02 -22.64 3.96
N ILE A 304 23.11 -22.30 3.28
CA ILE A 304 23.67 -20.94 3.24
C ILE A 304 22.67 -20.00 2.54
N ILE A 305 22.14 -20.42 1.39
CA ILE A 305 21.07 -19.67 0.70
C ILE A 305 19.80 -19.56 1.55
N ALA A 306 19.40 -20.64 2.24
CA ALA A 306 18.27 -20.58 3.15
C ALA A 306 18.47 -19.53 4.26
N HIS A 307 19.68 -19.45 4.84
CA HIS A 307 20.03 -18.42 5.80
C HIS A 307 19.97 -17.01 5.18
N ALA A 308 20.58 -16.78 4.01
CA ALA A 308 20.51 -15.50 3.30
C ALA A 308 19.07 -15.07 3.01
N ARG A 309 18.21 -16.01 2.56
CA ARG A 309 16.78 -15.78 2.35
C ARG A 309 16.04 -15.42 3.63
N THR A 310 16.30 -16.12 4.73
CA THR A 310 15.70 -15.80 6.04
C THR A 310 16.09 -14.39 6.48
N ARG A 311 17.38 -14.02 6.39
CA ARG A 311 17.87 -12.67 6.72
C ARG A 311 17.18 -11.59 5.88
N MET A 312 17.00 -11.85 4.59
CA MET A 312 16.29 -10.96 3.68
C MET A 312 14.82 -10.76 4.12
N ILE A 313 14.10 -11.85 4.39
CA ILE A 313 12.70 -11.82 4.81
C ILE A 313 12.53 -11.13 6.18
N ASP A 314 13.38 -11.46 7.16
CA ASP A 314 13.33 -10.90 8.52
C ASP A 314 13.54 -9.38 8.53
N ARG A 315 14.26 -8.84 7.54
CA ARG A 315 14.48 -7.40 7.35
C ARG A 315 13.43 -6.74 6.43
N GLY A 316 12.38 -7.47 6.04
CA GLY A 316 11.30 -6.94 5.21
C GLY A 316 11.65 -6.80 3.72
N PHE A 317 12.68 -7.50 3.24
CA PHE A 317 13.08 -7.49 1.84
C PHE A 317 12.59 -8.73 1.08
N GLY A 318 12.37 -8.57 -0.22
CA GLY A 318 12.19 -9.64 -1.18
C GLY A 318 13.13 -9.49 -2.39
N LEU A 319 13.44 -10.60 -3.05
CA LEU A 319 14.28 -10.61 -4.24
C LEU A 319 13.51 -10.11 -5.46
N VAL A 320 13.98 -9.01 -6.07
CA VAL A 320 13.43 -8.46 -7.32
C VAL A 320 14.02 -9.14 -8.53
N GLY A 321 15.33 -9.41 -8.49
CA GLY A 321 16.08 -10.05 -9.55
C GLY A 321 17.49 -10.42 -9.13
N LEU A 322 18.02 -11.47 -9.75
CA LEU A 322 19.36 -11.99 -9.55
C LEU A 322 20.01 -12.24 -10.92
N ASP A 323 21.21 -11.72 -11.13
CA ASP A 323 22.03 -12.02 -12.31
C ASP A 323 23.36 -12.61 -11.88
N ALA A 324 23.73 -13.75 -12.46
CA ALA A 324 24.98 -14.43 -12.13
C ALA A 324 25.79 -14.83 -13.38
N VAL A 325 27.10 -14.96 -13.17
CA VAL A 325 28.08 -15.41 -14.15
C VAL A 325 28.98 -16.46 -13.50
N VAL A 326 29.07 -17.65 -14.09
CA VAL A 326 30.08 -18.65 -13.74
C VAL A 326 31.19 -18.59 -14.78
N VAL A 327 32.44 -18.51 -14.31
CA VAL A 327 33.63 -18.42 -15.15
C VAL A 327 34.44 -19.71 -15.02
N CYS A 328 34.44 -20.51 -16.09
CA CYS A 328 35.14 -21.79 -16.16
C CYS A 328 35.34 -22.23 -17.61
N GLU A 329 36.42 -22.96 -17.89
CA GLU A 329 36.59 -23.64 -19.18
C GLU A 329 35.66 -24.84 -19.33
N GLU A 330 35.55 -25.64 -18.27
CA GLU A 330 34.68 -26.80 -18.17
C GLU A 330 34.07 -26.84 -16.75
N PRO A 331 32.79 -27.25 -16.61
CA PRO A 331 31.86 -27.69 -17.65
C PRO A 331 31.26 -26.52 -18.47
N ARG A 332 30.67 -26.81 -19.64
CA ARG A 332 29.93 -25.80 -20.41
C ARG A 332 28.62 -25.45 -19.71
N ILE A 333 28.50 -24.20 -19.24
CA ILE A 333 27.34 -23.74 -18.46
C ILE A 333 26.08 -23.57 -19.31
N GLY A 334 26.20 -23.25 -20.61
CA GLY A 334 25.04 -22.99 -21.48
C GLY A 334 23.96 -24.09 -21.43
N PRO A 335 24.31 -25.38 -21.64
CA PRO A 335 23.38 -26.51 -21.49
C PRO A 335 22.82 -26.70 -20.07
N LEU A 336 23.55 -26.26 -19.03
CA LEU A 336 23.17 -26.43 -17.63
C LEU A 336 22.33 -25.27 -17.09
N ALA A 337 22.36 -24.11 -17.75
CA ALA A 337 21.85 -22.85 -17.23
C ALA A 337 20.37 -22.92 -16.82
N ALA A 338 19.53 -23.63 -17.57
CA ALA A 338 18.11 -23.77 -17.26
C ALA A 338 17.87 -24.49 -15.92
N ALA A 339 18.58 -25.61 -15.68
CA ALA A 339 18.46 -26.39 -14.45
C ALA A 339 18.99 -25.60 -13.23
N LEU A 340 20.13 -24.92 -13.40
CA LEU A 340 20.73 -24.09 -12.36
C LEU A 340 19.82 -22.92 -11.98
N ARG A 341 19.25 -22.20 -12.97
CA ARG A 341 18.29 -21.12 -12.74
C ARG A 341 17.04 -21.60 -12.00
N ALA A 342 16.50 -22.75 -12.39
CA ALA A 342 15.32 -23.33 -11.74
C ALA A 342 15.59 -23.66 -10.27
N SER A 343 16.74 -24.29 -9.99
CA SER A 343 17.19 -24.60 -8.62
C SER A 343 17.35 -23.34 -7.76
N ILE A 344 17.97 -22.29 -8.28
CA ILE A 344 18.14 -21.02 -7.55
C ILE A 344 16.79 -20.32 -7.32
N ALA A 345 15.93 -20.27 -8.34
CA ALA A 345 14.60 -19.67 -8.23
C ALA A 345 13.74 -20.37 -7.18
N GLU A 346 13.80 -21.70 -7.12
CA GLU A 346 13.17 -22.52 -6.08
C GLU A 346 13.65 -22.11 -4.68
N MET A 347 14.97 -22.04 -4.47
CA MET A 347 15.55 -21.68 -3.17
C MET A 347 15.12 -20.30 -2.68
N PHE A 348 14.92 -19.34 -3.57
CA PHE A 348 14.40 -18.01 -3.23
C PHE A 348 12.87 -17.90 -3.23
N SER A 349 12.15 -18.93 -3.69
CA SER A 349 10.70 -18.93 -3.92
C SER A 349 10.24 -17.81 -4.85
N VAL A 350 10.98 -17.61 -5.95
CA VAL A 350 10.66 -16.62 -6.99
C VAL A 350 10.39 -17.28 -8.34
N PRO A 351 9.67 -16.61 -9.26
CA PRO A 351 9.56 -17.09 -10.63
C PRO A 351 10.93 -17.15 -11.33
N GLY A 352 11.12 -18.11 -12.23
CA GLY A 352 12.41 -18.34 -12.90
C GLY A 352 12.88 -17.20 -13.82
N ASP A 353 11.99 -16.27 -14.19
CA ASP A 353 12.34 -15.05 -14.94
C ASP A 353 13.06 -13.99 -14.08
N ARG A 354 13.10 -14.18 -12.76
CA ARG A 354 13.83 -13.35 -11.81
C ARG A 354 15.30 -13.75 -11.65
N VAL A 355 15.69 -14.90 -12.20
CA VAL A 355 17.06 -15.40 -12.12
C VAL A 355 17.66 -15.53 -13.51
N SER A 356 18.79 -14.88 -13.74
CA SER A 356 19.61 -14.99 -14.95
C SER A 356 20.96 -15.62 -14.61
N LEU A 357 21.44 -16.51 -15.48
CA LEU A 357 22.72 -17.20 -15.31
C LEU A 357 23.44 -17.32 -16.64
N LYS A 358 24.72 -16.97 -16.65
CA LYS A 358 25.58 -16.98 -17.84
C LYS A 358 26.87 -17.75 -17.53
N GLY A 359 27.43 -18.40 -18.55
CA GLY A 359 28.77 -19.00 -18.48
C GLY A 359 29.76 -18.20 -19.30
N LYS A 360 30.98 -18.04 -18.79
CA LYS A 360 32.10 -17.44 -19.53
C LYS A 360 33.34 -18.32 -19.41
N THR A 361 34.07 -18.44 -20.51
CA THR A 361 35.45 -18.94 -20.55
C THR A 361 36.41 -17.77 -20.42
N THR A 362 37.66 -18.05 -20.07
CA THR A 362 38.75 -17.06 -20.09
C THR A 362 39.76 -17.33 -21.20
N GLU A 363 39.42 -18.24 -22.13
CA GLU A 363 40.22 -18.58 -23.31
C GLU A 363 41.64 -19.03 -22.93
N GLY A 364 41.73 -19.87 -21.89
CA GLY A 364 43.02 -20.37 -21.38
C GLY A 364 43.79 -19.39 -20.49
N MET A 365 43.28 -18.18 -20.26
CA MET A 365 43.90 -17.19 -19.37
C MET A 365 43.46 -17.38 -17.90
N GLY A 366 44.34 -17.06 -16.95
CA GLY A 366 44.00 -17.14 -15.52
C GLY A 366 43.87 -18.57 -14.99
N PHE A 367 43.50 -18.69 -13.71
CA PHE A 367 43.32 -19.99 -13.07
C PHE A 367 42.07 -20.70 -13.60
N GLU A 368 41.04 -19.96 -14.00
CA GLU A 368 39.85 -20.49 -14.66
C GLU A 368 40.24 -21.13 -16.00
N GLY A 369 41.09 -20.44 -16.79
CA GLY A 369 41.54 -20.85 -18.11
C GLY A 369 42.49 -22.04 -18.09
N ARG A 370 43.36 -22.10 -17.07
CA ARG A 370 44.23 -23.26 -16.80
C ARG A 370 43.49 -24.42 -16.13
N ARG A 371 42.18 -24.29 -15.91
CA ARG A 371 41.31 -25.29 -15.27
C ARG A 371 41.76 -25.64 -13.84
N GLU A 372 42.34 -24.67 -13.14
CA GLU A 372 42.78 -24.78 -11.74
C GLU A 372 41.64 -24.53 -10.76
N GLY A 373 40.61 -23.79 -11.18
CA GLY A 373 39.43 -23.46 -10.36
C GLY A 373 38.27 -22.92 -11.18
N ILE A 374 37.17 -22.63 -10.50
CA ILE A 374 35.98 -21.98 -11.05
C ILE A 374 35.67 -20.77 -10.18
N SER A 375 35.37 -19.62 -10.81
CA SER A 375 34.88 -18.44 -10.12
C SER A 375 33.44 -18.13 -10.50
N ALA A 376 32.72 -17.43 -9.62
CA ALA A 376 31.37 -16.97 -9.86
C ALA A 376 31.18 -15.54 -9.37
N TRP A 377 30.32 -14.81 -10.06
CA TRP A 377 29.91 -13.46 -9.73
C TRP A 377 28.39 -13.39 -9.74
N ALA A 378 27.80 -12.68 -8.79
CA ALA A 378 26.36 -12.48 -8.72
C ALA A 378 26.02 -11.04 -8.32
N VAL A 379 24.90 -10.55 -8.83
CA VAL A 379 24.29 -9.27 -8.44
C VAL A 379 22.84 -9.55 -8.04
N ALA A 380 22.46 -9.10 -6.86
CA ALA A 380 21.10 -9.22 -6.34
C ALA A 380 20.48 -7.83 -6.16
N LEU A 381 19.25 -7.65 -6.65
CA LEU A 381 18.41 -6.49 -6.37
C LEU A 381 17.29 -6.91 -5.43
N LEU A 382 17.21 -6.25 -4.28
CA LEU A 382 16.20 -6.46 -3.26
C LEU A 382 15.23 -5.27 -3.23
N ARG A 383 13.99 -5.54 -2.82
CA ARG A 383 12.97 -4.52 -2.55
C ARG A 383 12.40 -4.74 -1.15
N GLY A 384 12.36 -3.68 -0.37
CA GLY A 384 11.62 -3.58 0.89
C GLY A 384 10.85 -2.26 0.92
N SER A 385 10.59 -1.78 2.13
CA SER A 385 9.97 -0.49 2.39
C SER A 385 10.93 0.40 3.18
N VAL A 386 11.01 1.68 2.84
CA VAL A 386 11.75 2.67 3.64
C VAL A 386 11.06 2.77 5.01
N PRO A 387 11.77 2.57 6.13
CA PRO A 387 11.18 2.80 7.45
C PRO A 387 10.73 4.26 7.54
N ASN A 388 9.47 4.51 7.92
CA ASN A 388 9.03 5.86 8.24
C ASN A 388 9.92 6.42 9.38
N PRO A 389 10.52 7.62 9.22
CA PRO A 389 11.46 8.19 10.18
C PRO A 389 10.87 8.48 11.56
#